data_AF-A0A0L6WMT3-F1
#
_entry.id   AF-A0A0L6WMT3-F1
#
_cell.length_a   1.000
_cell.length_b   1.000
_cell.length_c   1.000
_cell.angle_alpha   90.00
_cell.angle_beta   90.00
_cell.angle_gamma   90.00
#
_symmetry.space_group_name_H-M   'P 1'
#
loop_
_entity.id
_entity.type
_entity.pdbx_description
1 polymer ?
#
loop_
_entity_poly.entity_id
_entity_poly.type
_entity_poly.pdbx_seq_one_letter_code
_entity_poly.pdbx_strand_id
1 'polypeptide(L)'
;MSHCPCYETMEVGDRIYATILCPPPTVVEIWASQTTFQHLAEAFVENSQPKPFCSTVPNYLHDFEDVFSKASFDSLLEHKQWDHAIELILDAEPSSCKIYLLVPHEQDELDTFLQENLSSEQIWLSKSAMASPVLFIKKKDGPLFLVQDY
;
A
#
# COMPACT_ATOMS: atom_id res chain seq x y z
N MET A 1 51.62 -3.06 41.80
CA MET A 1 51.85 -3.07 43.26
C MET A 1 51.01 -1.96 43.86
N SER A 2 50.21 -2.32 44.84
CA SER A 2 49.34 -1.45 45.64
C SER A 2 50.05 -0.20 46.15
N HIS A 3 49.36 0.94 46.14
CA HIS A 3 49.18 1.80 47.31
C HIS A 3 48.08 2.83 47.00
N CYS A 4 46.95 2.74 47.72
CA CYS A 4 46.21 3.94 48.16
C CYS A 4 47.15 4.78 49.04
N PRO A 5 47.08 6.12 49.03
CA PRO A 5 46.06 6.83 49.82
C PRO A 5 45.57 8.09 49.05
N CYS A 6 44.51 8.79 49.42
CA CYS A 6 44.24 9.39 50.72
C CYS A 6 42.74 9.58 50.89
N TYR A 7 42.30 9.31 52.11
CA TYR A 7 41.02 9.73 52.64
C TYR A 7 41.00 11.27 52.65
N GLU A 8 40.13 11.89 51.86
CA GLU A 8 39.68 13.24 52.18
C GLU A 8 38.66 13.13 53.31
N THR A 9 39.02 13.72 54.44
CA THR A 9 38.17 13.88 55.62
C THR A 9 36.98 14.76 55.25
N MET A 10 35.77 14.18 55.21
CA MET A 10 34.54 14.97 55.11
C MET A 10 34.43 15.88 56.34
N GLU A 11 34.41 17.19 56.11
CA GLU A 11 34.31 18.19 57.17
C GLU A 11 32.85 18.38 57.60
N VAL A 12 32.65 18.79 58.86
CA VAL A 12 31.32 19.15 59.39
C VAL A 12 30.82 20.39 58.63
N GLY A 13 30.07 20.14 57.56
CA GLY A 13 29.68 21.15 56.59
C GLY A 13 29.25 20.57 55.23
N ASP A 14 29.62 19.32 54.94
CA ASP A 14 29.19 18.58 53.75
C ASP A 14 27.68 18.28 53.80
N ARG A 15 26.89 19.25 53.34
CA ARG A 15 25.45 19.13 53.18
C ARG A 15 25.14 18.20 52.02
N ILE A 16 24.80 16.95 52.34
CA ILE A 16 24.20 16.02 51.40
C ILE A 16 22.77 16.52 51.13
N TYR A 17 22.55 17.24 50.02
CA TYR A 17 21.20 17.57 49.57
C TYR A 17 20.56 16.31 48.97
N ALA A 18 19.93 15.51 49.82
CA ALA A 18 19.00 14.49 49.36
C ALA A 18 17.77 15.20 48.76
N THR A 19 17.73 15.32 47.43
CA THR A 19 16.47 15.64 46.76
C THR A 19 15.55 14.45 46.97
N ILE A 20 14.56 14.62 47.83
CA ILE A 20 13.43 13.68 47.95
C ILE A 20 12.73 13.73 46.59
N LEU A 21 13.08 12.75 45.75
CA LEU A 21 12.30 12.38 44.57
C LEU A 21 10.87 12.19 45.08
N CYS A 22 9.94 12.97 44.54
CA CYS A 22 8.52 12.74 44.74
C CYS A 22 8.25 11.24 44.55
N PRO A 23 7.54 10.55 45.47
CA PRO A 23 7.14 9.18 45.20
C PRO A 23 6.37 9.17 43.87
N PRO A 24 6.63 8.20 42.99
CA PRO A 24 5.95 8.12 41.71
C PRO A 24 4.44 8.14 41.95
N PRO A 25 3.64 8.90 41.18
CA PRO A 25 2.20 8.80 41.28
C PRO A 25 1.83 7.32 41.12
N THR A 26 1.10 6.82 42.11
CA THR A 26 0.47 5.50 42.11
C THR A 26 -0.17 5.25 40.76
N VAL A 27 0.21 4.13 40.14
CA VAL A 27 -0.28 3.59 38.87
C VAL A 27 -1.61 4.22 38.45
N VAL A 28 -1.56 5.11 37.46
CA VAL A 28 -2.77 5.50 36.75
C VAL A 28 -3.17 4.27 35.95
N GLU A 29 -4.17 3.54 36.41
CA GLU A 29 -4.81 2.53 35.57
C GLU A 29 -5.40 3.25 34.36
N ILE A 30 -4.69 3.10 33.23
CA ILE A 30 -5.19 3.54 31.93
C ILE A 30 -6.38 2.63 31.62
N TRP A 31 -7.60 3.11 31.88
CA TRP A 31 -8.79 2.45 31.36
C TRP A 31 -8.79 2.67 29.85
N ALA A 32 -8.21 1.73 29.12
CA ALA A 32 -8.30 1.71 27.68
C ALA A 32 -9.77 1.44 27.31
N SER A 33 -10.56 2.50 27.14
CA SER A 33 -11.91 2.38 26.59
C SER A 33 -11.79 2.06 25.11
N GLN A 34 -12.39 0.96 24.65
CA GLN A 34 -12.47 0.68 23.23
C GLN A 34 -13.39 1.71 22.56
N THR A 35 -12.87 2.38 21.54
CA THR A 35 -13.65 3.27 20.68
C THR A 35 -14.60 2.47 19.78
N THR A 36 -15.68 3.09 19.31
CA THR A 36 -16.58 2.47 18.31
C THR A 36 -15.83 1.97 17.08
N PHE A 37 -14.76 2.67 16.68
CA PHE A 37 -13.93 2.28 15.55
C PHE A 37 -13.13 0.99 15.84
N GLN A 38 -12.58 0.83 17.04
CA GLN A 38 -11.88 -0.39 17.43
C GLN A 38 -12.83 -1.60 17.45
N HIS A 39 -14.03 -1.44 18.01
CA HIS A 39 -15.05 -2.50 17.95
C HIS A 39 -15.45 -2.85 16.50
N LEU A 40 -15.58 -1.87 15.61
CA LEU A 40 -15.87 -2.11 14.19
C LEU A 40 -14.71 -2.82 13.48
N ALA A 41 -13.47 -2.47 13.81
CA ALA A 41 -12.28 -3.12 13.26
C ALA A 41 -12.18 -4.58 13.76
N GLU A 42 -12.42 -4.83 15.05
CA GLU A 42 -12.48 -6.18 15.62
C GLU A 42 -13.60 -7.01 14.99
N ALA A 43 -14.81 -6.45 14.85
CA ALA A 43 -15.92 -7.12 14.18
C ALA A 43 -15.65 -7.40 12.69
N PHE A 44 -14.91 -6.51 12.00
CA PHE A 44 -14.47 -6.74 10.62
C PHE A 44 -13.45 -7.89 10.55
N VAL A 45 -12.48 -7.94 11.48
CA VAL A 45 -11.50 -9.03 11.58
C VAL A 45 -12.20 -10.36 11.86
N GLU A 46 -13.18 -10.40 12.78
CA GLU A 46 -13.99 -11.59 13.04
C GLU A 46 -14.79 -12.04 11.81
N ASN A 47 -15.32 -11.10 11.01
CA ASN A 47 -16.10 -11.39 9.80
C ASN A 47 -15.27 -11.72 8.56
N SER A 48 -13.95 -11.52 8.60
CA SER A 48 -13.03 -11.69 7.47
C SER A 48 -12.65 -13.15 7.18
N GLN A 49 -13.16 -14.09 7.99
CA GLN A 49 -12.99 -15.52 7.71
C GLN A 49 -13.53 -15.86 6.32
N PRO A 50 -12.80 -16.63 5.49
CA PRO A 50 -13.23 -16.97 4.15
C PRO A 50 -14.53 -17.75 4.21
N LYS A 51 -15.62 -17.07 3.83
CA LYS A 51 -16.96 -17.64 3.71
C LYS A 51 -17.11 -18.24 2.31
N PRO A 52 -17.83 -19.36 2.17
CA PRO A 52 -18.14 -19.89 0.85
C PRO A 52 -18.94 -18.85 0.03
N PHE A 53 -18.72 -18.81 -1.28
CA PHE A 53 -19.37 -17.84 -2.17
C PHE A 53 -20.89 -17.79 -2.00
N CYS A 54 -21.51 -18.98 -1.96
CA CYS A 54 -22.93 -19.21 -1.76
C CYS A 54 -23.52 -18.55 -0.48
N SER A 55 -22.74 -18.36 0.59
CA SER A 55 -23.20 -17.70 1.81
C SER A 55 -22.96 -16.19 1.84
N THR A 56 -22.20 -15.67 0.86
CA THR A 56 -21.81 -14.26 0.76
C THR A 56 -22.68 -13.50 -0.25
N VAL A 57 -23.15 -14.19 -1.30
CA VAL A 57 -23.99 -13.60 -2.34
C VAL A 57 -25.42 -14.16 -2.32
N PRO A 58 -26.43 -13.38 -2.75
CA PRO A 58 -27.79 -13.87 -2.95
C PRO A 58 -27.88 -15.10 -3.87
N ASN A 59 -28.87 -15.97 -3.61
CA ASN A 59 -29.06 -17.23 -4.34
C ASN A 59 -29.11 -17.10 -5.87
N TYR A 60 -29.67 -16.01 -6.40
CA TYR A 60 -29.77 -15.80 -7.84
C TYR A 60 -28.42 -15.54 -8.52
N LEU A 61 -27.35 -15.31 -7.75
CA LEU A 61 -25.98 -15.12 -8.26
C LEU A 61 -25.12 -16.38 -8.16
N HIS A 62 -25.64 -17.47 -7.58
CA HIS A 62 -24.86 -18.70 -7.37
C HIS A 62 -24.41 -19.31 -8.69
N ASP A 63 -25.22 -19.20 -9.74
CA ASP A 63 -24.89 -19.70 -11.08
C ASP A 63 -23.77 -18.91 -11.78
N PHE A 64 -23.39 -17.74 -11.25
CA PHE A 64 -22.36 -16.84 -11.81
C PHE A 64 -21.09 -16.79 -10.95
N GLU A 65 -20.84 -17.81 -10.13
CA GLU A 65 -19.66 -17.90 -9.27
C GLU A 65 -18.35 -17.68 -10.05
N ASP A 66 -18.29 -18.16 -11.29
CA ASP A 66 -17.17 -17.97 -12.21
C ASP A 66 -16.86 -16.49 -12.48
N VAL A 67 -17.87 -15.64 -12.63
CA VAL A 67 -17.74 -14.18 -12.87
C VAL A 67 -17.08 -13.46 -11.69
N PHE A 68 -17.29 -13.96 -10.47
CA PHE A 68 -16.70 -13.40 -9.25
C PHE A 68 -15.34 -14.03 -8.90
N SER A 69 -14.92 -15.05 -9.65
CA SER A 69 -13.64 -15.71 -9.40
C SER A 69 -12.48 -14.82 -9.87
N LYS A 70 -11.40 -14.81 -9.08
CA LYS A 70 -10.18 -14.06 -9.44
C LYS A 70 -9.58 -14.56 -10.75
N ALA A 71 -9.60 -15.87 -10.99
CA ALA A 71 -9.03 -16.47 -12.19
C ALA A 71 -9.71 -15.96 -13.48
N SER A 72 -11.05 -15.85 -13.48
CA SER A 72 -11.77 -15.28 -14.61
C SER A 72 -11.47 -13.80 -14.84
N PHE A 73 -11.27 -13.05 -13.75
CA PHE A 73 -10.95 -11.60 -13.82
C PHE A 73 -9.55 -11.35 -14.36
N ASP A 74 -8.58 -12.17 -13.98
CA ASP A 74 -7.18 -12.01 -14.39
C ASP A 74 -6.95 -12.37 -15.87
N SER A 75 -7.88 -13.11 -16.50
CA SER A 75 -7.79 -13.53 -17.90
C SER A 75 -8.48 -12.56 -18.86
N LEU A 76 -7.85 -12.25 -20.00
CA LEU A 76 -8.51 -11.52 -21.09
C LEU A 76 -9.56 -12.39 -21.78
N LEU A 77 -10.70 -11.77 -22.09
CA LEU A 77 -11.71 -12.40 -22.94
C LEU A 77 -11.24 -12.44 -24.39
N GLU A 78 -11.77 -13.41 -25.15
CA GLU A 78 -11.56 -13.48 -26.59
C GLU A 78 -12.08 -12.22 -27.29
N HIS A 79 -11.34 -11.78 -28.32
CA HIS A 79 -11.67 -10.61 -29.13
C HIS A 79 -13.05 -10.76 -29.79
N LYS A 80 -13.88 -9.74 -29.70
CA LYS A 80 -15.26 -9.74 -30.21
C LYS A 80 -15.49 -8.60 -31.20
N GLN A 81 -16.52 -8.74 -32.04
CA GLN A 81 -16.89 -7.73 -33.04
C GLN A 81 -17.32 -6.37 -32.45
N TRP A 82 -17.63 -6.34 -31.15
CA TRP A 82 -18.03 -5.15 -30.40
C TRP A 82 -16.92 -4.66 -29.47
N ASP A 83 -15.67 -5.09 -29.70
CA ASP A 83 -14.53 -4.56 -28.98
C ASP A 83 -14.33 -3.08 -29.29
N HIS A 84 -13.81 -2.35 -28.31
CA HIS A 84 -13.68 -0.91 -28.42
C HIS A 84 -12.67 -0.53 -29.51
N ALA A 85 -13.13 0.21 -30.51
CA ALA A 85 -12.30 0.80 -31.54
C ALA A 85 -12.04 2.28 -31.23
N ILE A 86 -10.79 2.72 -31.39
CA ILE A 86 -10.41 4.13 -31.32
C ILE A 86 -10.34 4.65 -32.76
N GLU A 87 -11.39 5.35 -33.19
CA GLU A 87 -11.45 5.96 -34.52
C GLU A 87 -10.64 7.27 -34.54
N LEU A 88 -9.63 7.32 -35.39
CA LEU A 88 -8.82 8.52 -35.58
C LEU A 88 -9.54 9.49 -36.53
N ILE A 89 -9.42 10.79 -36.24
CA ILE A 89 -9.84 11.84 -37.17
C ILE A 89 -9.00 11.72 -38.45
N LEU A 90 -9.61 11.95 -39.61
CA LEU A 90 -8.91 11.92 -40.90
C LEU A 90 -7.73 12.91 -40.87
N ASP A 91 -6.57 12.46 -41.37
CA ASP A 91 -5.31 13.21 -41.39
C ASP A 91 -4.72 13.56 -40.00
N ALA A 92 -5.15 12.88 -38.94
CA ALA A 92 -4.52 13.02 -37.62
C ALA A 92 -3.05 12.57 -37.67
N GLU A 93 -2.14 13.45 -37.25
CA GLU A 93 -0.72 13.14 -37.14
C GLU A 93 -0.43 12.32 -35.87
N PRO A 94 0.42 11.29 -35.94
CA PRO A 94 0.77 10.50 -34.76
C PRO A 94 1.58 11.33 -33.76
N SER A 95 1.16 11.32 -32.50
CA SER A 95 1.85 12.00 -31.40
C SER A 95 2.86 11.06 -30.72
N SER A 96 4.14 11.40 -30.80
CA SER A 96 5.18 10.79 -29.97
C SER A 96 5.57 11.77 -28.86
N CYS A 97 5.13 11.48 -27.64
CA CYS A 97 5.40 12.32 -26.49
C CYS A 97 6.76 11.98 -25.85
N LYS A 98 7.39 12.99 -25.24
CA LYS A 98 8.62 12.79 -24.46
C LYS A 98 8.30 12.00 -23.20
N ILE A 99 9.09 10.97 -22.92
CA ILE A 99 8.98 10.16 -21.70
C ILE A 99 9.39 11.01 -20.50
N TYR A 100 8.60 10.97 -19.42
CA TYR A 100 8.97 11.61 -18.17
C TYR A 100 10.11 10.85 -17.49
N LEU A 101 11.04 11.60 -16.88
CA LEU A 101 12.10 10.98 -16.10
C LEU A 101 11.50 10.40 -14.81
N LEU A 102 11.65 9.10 -14.63
CA LEU A 102 11.25 8.40 -13.43
C LEU A 102 12.39 8.37 -12.42
N VAL A 103 12.06 8.50 -11.14
CA VAL A 103 13.03 8.24 -10.07
C VAL A 103 13.17 6.71 -9.88
N PRO A 104 14.28 6.21 -9.29
CA PRO A 104 14.56 4.77 -9.27
C PRO A 104 13.41 3.89 -8.76
N HIS A 105 12.75 4.31 -7.66
CA HIS A 105 11.63 3.54 -7.12
C HIS A 105 10.39 3.50 -8.03
N GLU A 106 10.15 4.54 -8.85
CA GLU A 106 9.07 4.54 -9.84
C GLU A 106 9.43 3.67 -11.05
N GLN A 107 10.72 3.61 -11.40
CA GLN A 107 11.19 2.71 -12.44
C GLN A 107 11.02 1.24 -12.03
N ASP A 108 11.35 0.89 -10.78
CA ASP A 108 11.15 -0.47 -10.25
C ASP A 108 9.67 -0.89 -10.29
N GLU A 109 8.76 0.04 -9.96
CA GLU A 109 7.31 -0.18 -10.08
C GLU A 109 6.85 -0.32 -11.52
N LEU A 110 7.40 0.48 -12.45
CA LEU A 110 7.11 0.34 -13.88
C LEU A 110 7.56 -1.01 -14.42
N ASP A 111 8.76 -1.46 -14.07
CA ASP A 111 9.31 -2.73 -14.53
C ASP A 111 8.47 -3.90 -14.00
N THR A 112 8.03 -3.83 -12.73
CA THR A 112 7.12 -4.81 -12.12
C THR A 112 5.78 -4.82 -12.85
N PHE A 113 5.17 -3.65 -13.08
CA PHE A 113 3.92 -3.52 -13.82
C PHE A 113 4.03 -4.13 -15.22
N LEU A 114 5.09 -3.82 -15.96
CA LEU A 114 5.31 -4.34 -17.30
C LEU A 114 5.46 -5.86 -17.28
N GLN A 115 6.24 -6.41 -16.35
CA GLN A 115 6.43 -7.85 -16.23
C GLN A 115 5.11 -8.58 -15.97
N GLU A 116 4.32 -8.11 -15.03
CA GLU A 116 3.02 -8.71 -14.67
C GLU A 116 2.04 -8.65 -15.85
N ASN A 117 1.90 -7.50 -16.50
CA ASN A 117 0.94 -7.31 -17.59
C ASN A 117 1.37 -7.97 -18.90
N LEU A 118 2.67 -8.09 -19.16
CA LEU A 118 3.18 -8.87 -20.29
C LEU A 118 2.99 -10.38 -20.04
N SER A 119 3.23 -10.86 -18.82
CA SER A 119 3.07 -12.28 -18.50
C SER A 119 1.61 -12.75 -18.48
N SER A 120 0.68 -11.85 -18.17
CA SER A 120 -0.77 -12.08 -18.22
C SER A 120 -1.39 -11.74 -19.57
N GLU A 121 -0.57 -11.37 -20.56
CA GLU A 121 -1.01 -11.03 -21.93
C GLU A 121 -2.00 -9.85 -21.99
N GLN A 122 -2.08 -9.03 -20.93
CA GLN A 122 -2.91 -7.83 -20.89
C GLN A 122 -2.37 -6.70 -21.78
N ILE A 123 -1.05 -6.63 -21.93
CA ILE A 123 -0.36 -5.68 -22.81
C ILE A 123 0.62 -6.41 -23.72
N TRP A 124 0.98 -5.77 -24.83
CA TRP A 124 1.86 -6.34 -25.85
C TRP A 124 2.91 -5.32 -26.29
N LEU A 125 4.09 -5.80 -26.69
CA LEU A 125 5.08 -4.95 -27.32
C LEU A 125 4.55 -4.42 -28.66
N SER A 126 4.48 -3.10 -28.80
CA SER A 126 4.03 -2.44 -30.02
C SER A 126 5.15 -1.60 -30.65
N LYS A 127 5.06 -1.39 -31.96
CA LYS A 127 5.93 -0.47 -32.73
C LYS A 127 5.11 0.68 -33.29
N SER A 128 4.29 1.28 -32.43
CA SER A 128 3.41 2.40 -32.80
C SER A 128 4.22 3.68 -33.02
N ALA A 129 3.80 4.51 -33.98
CA ALA A 129 4.29 5.88 -34.12
C ALA A 129 3.68 6.82 -33.05
N MET A 130 2.57 6.39 -32.43
CA MET A 130 1.90 7.09 -31.33
C MET A 130 2.33 6.50 -29.99
N ALA A 131 2.73 7.36 -29.06
CA ALA A 131 3.07 6.98 -27.71
C ALA A 131 2.74 8.10 -26.72
N SER A 132 2.12 7.71 -25.62
CA SER A 132 1.84 8.57 -24.47
C SER A 132 2.81 8.27 -23.34
N PRO A 133 3.22 9.28 -22.56
CA PRO A 133 4.08 9.05 -21.41
C PRO A 133 3.26 8.46 -20.25
N VAL A 134 3.99 7.87 -19.31
CA VAL A 134 3.44 7.34 -18.07
C VAL A 134 4.03 8.11 -16.90
N LEU A 135 3.24 8.31 -15.87
CA LEU A 135 3.63 8.91 -14.60
C LEU A 135 3.02 8.13 -13.43
N PHE A 136 3.60 8.29 -12.25
CA PHE A 136 3.09 7.65 -11.03
C PHE A 136 2.44 8.66 -10.09
N ILE A 137 1.30 8.27 -9.53
CA ILE A 137 0.60 9.03 -8.50
C ILE A 137 0.62 8.23 -7.20
N LYS A 138 1.11 8.85 -6.13
CA LYS A 138 1.09 8.26 -4.79
C LYS A 138 -0.31 8.33 -4.19
N LYS A 139 -0.88 7.18 -3.82
CA LYS A 139 -2.09 7.13 -3.01
C LYS A 139 -1.82 7.54 -1.57
N LYS A 140 -2.88 7.97 -0.88
CA LYS A 140 -2.86 8.30 0.55
C LYS A 140 -2.22 7.19 1.39
N ASP A 141 -2.51 5.93 1.06
CA ASP A 141 -2.07 4.77 1.81
C ASP A 141 -0.65 4.30 1.47
N GLY A 142 0.05 4.98 0.55
CA GLY A 142 1.44 4.70 0.19
C GLY A 142 1.71 4.14 -1.21
N PRO A 143 0.87 3.26 -1.79
CA PRO A 143 1.14 2.67 -3.11
C PRO A 143 1.21 3.69 -4.24
N LEU A 144 2.01 3.37 -5.26
CA LEU A 144 2.08 4.11 -6.51
C LEU A 144 1.05 3.57 -7.51
N PHE A 145 0.39 4.47 -8.24
CA PHE A 145 -0.54 4.14 -9.31
C PHE A 145 0.04 4.63 -10.63
N LEU A 146 0.17 3.70 -11.57
CA LEU A 146 0.56 4.00 -12.95
C LEU A 146 -0.59 4.75 -13.65
N VAL A 147 -0.27 5.91 -14.23
CA VAL A 147 -1.20 6.73 -15.00
C VAL A 147 -0.59 7.03 -16.36
N GLN A 148 -1.35 6.74 -17.42
CA GLN A 148 -0.99 7.10 -18.78
C GLN A 148 -1.67 8.42 -19.17
N ASP A 149 -0.89 9.33 -19.73
CA ASP A 149 -1.33 10.67 -20.15
C ASP A 149 -1.71 10.64 -21.64
N TYR A 150 -2.97 10.31 -21.92
CA TYR A 150 -3.53 10.17 -23.27
C TYR A 150 -3.83 11.51 -23.96
#